data_AF-A0A7S9YZ15-F1
#
_entry.id   AF-A0A7S9YZ15-F1
#
_cell.length_a   1.000
_cell.length_b   1.000
_cell.length_c   1.000
_cell.angle_alpha   90.00
_cell.angle_beta   90.00
_cell.angle_gamma   90.00
#
_symmetry.space_group_name_H-M   'P 1'
#
loop_
_entity.id
_entity.type
_entity.pdbx_description
1 polymer ?
#
loop_
_entity_poly.entity_id
_entity_poly.type
_entity_poly.pdbx_seq_one_letter_code
_entity_poly.pdbx_strand_id
1 'polypeptide(L)'
;MAYASPKYSRGRVDRAGRAIATQHFIQDDVDVLENWRASHAHILNTFKQLLYNRASRYDVIVAQRLKRRPTIVDKLSRFPDMNLSRMHDIAGCRLIFPTIAELQAFRAELNSGRFDHKRRNEGDGRWNYLDHPKADGYRGIHDAFKYEVEPKDRRMKSAQPWNGMLIEIQYRTFIQHAWSTAVEVAGLVTVNNPKFGRGRQEVKDFFRVSSEILARALENMHSSMRETSARDLLYNIEKLEDETHIQRLFSNLNANIGEFDFKKISILIFKYAQNETQESSLEVKTFQSVPAALNEYSRLEKDLVGRADIVLVGTSSVENMKSAFRNYFADTSDFLEMMEDSKKRLRRTA
;
A
#
# COMPACT_ATOMS: atom_id res chain seq x y z
N MET A 1 -14.51 -19.12 9.45
CA MET A 1 -15.24 -18.91 8.17
C MET A 1 -14.49 -19.65 7.06
N ALA A 2 -15.18 -20.28 6.12
CA ALA A 2 -14.55 -20.89 4.95
C ALA A 2 -14.07 -19.80 3.98
N TYR A 3 -12.82 -19.86 3.52
CA TYR A 3 -12.30 -18.96 2.48
C TYR A 3 -12.88 -19.34 1.11
N ALA A 4 -13.07 -18.34 0.24
CA ALA A 4 -13.46 -18.61 -1.14
C ALA A 4 -12.35 -19.41 -1.86
N SER A 5 -12.75 -20.44 -2.60
CA SER A 5 -11.85 -21.18 -3.49
C SER A 5 -11.92 -20.59 -4.91
N PRO A 6 -10.81 -20.63 -5.68
CA PRO A 6 -10.85 -20.31 -7.10
C PRO A 6 -11.82 -21.25 -7.84
N LYS A 7 -12.86 -20.71 -8.46
CA LYS A 7 -13.87 -21.47 -9.21
C LYS A 7 -13.55 -21.60 -10.69
N TYR A 8 -12.76 -20.66 -11.21
CA TYR A 8 -12.52 -20.50 -12.65
C TYR A 8 -11.08 -20.86 -13.02
N SER A 9 -10.89 -21.37 -14.23
CA SER A 9 -9.55 -21.62 -14.77
C SER A 9 -8.80 -20.30 -14.99
N ARG A 10 -7.46 -20.32 -14.91
CA ARG A 10 -6.63 -19.13 -15.15
C ARG A 10 -6.91 -18.48 -16.50
N GLY A 11 -7.16 -19.28 -17.54
CA GLY A 11 -7.56 -18.77 -18.85
C GLY A 11 -8.89 -18.01 -18.84
N ARG A 12 -9.89 -18.46 -18.07
CA ARG A 12 -11.16 -17.72 -17.91
C ARG A 12 -10.96 -16.41 -17.14
N VAL A 13 -10.14 -16.45 -16.08
CA VAL A 13 -9.74 -15.27 -15.27
C VAL A 13 -9.04 -14.23 -16.13
N ASP A 14 -8.10 -14.64 -16.98
CA ASP A 14 -7.37 -13.71 -17.85
C ASP A 14 -8.26 -13.13 -18.96
N ARG A 15 -9.20 -13.91 -19.50
CA ARG A 15 -10.21 -13.37 -20.44
C ARG A 15 -11.11 -12.33 -19.78
N ALA A 16 -11.59 -12.60 -18.56
CA ALA A 16 -12.38 -11.63 -17.79
C ALA A 16 -11.57 -10.35 -17.53
N GLY A 17 -10.32 -10.49 -17.08
CA GLY A 17 -9.43 -9.36 -16.84
C GLY A 17 -9.23 -8.48 -18.08
N ARG A 18 -9.03 -9.08 -19.26
CA ARG A 18 -8.92 -8.33 -20.52
C ARG A 18 -10.21 -7.63 -20.92
N ALA A 19 -11.35 -8.31 -20.84
CA ALA A 19 -12.65 -7.71 -21.15
C ALA A 19 -12.95 -6.51 -20.26
N ILE A 20 -12.62 -6.61 -18.97
CA ILE A 20 -12.76 -5.52 -18.00
C ILE A 20 -11.81 -4.36 -18.32
N ALA A 21 -10.55 -4.66 -18.67
CA ALA A 21 -9.55 -3.66 -19.01
C ALA A 21 -9.96 -2.79 -20.21
N THR A 22 -10.62 -3.40 -21.20
CA THR A 22 -11.08 -2.74 -22.43
C THR A 22 -12.52 -2.23 -22.33
N GLN A 23 -13.17 -2.30 -21.17
CA GLN A 23 -14.57 -1.90 -20.96
C GLN A 23 -15.61 -2.68 -21.80
N HIS A 24 -15.27 -3.86 -22.32
CA HIS A 24 -16.16 -4.74 -23.10
C HIS A 24 -16.52 -6.01 -22.31
N PHE A 25 -16.97 -5.85 -21.06
CA PHE A 25 -17.22 -6.97 -20.14
C PHE A 25 -18.70 -7.18 -19.87
N ILE A 26 -19.06 -8.41 -19.53
CA ILE A 26 -20.40 -8.77 -19.03
C ILE A 26 -20.36 -9.00 -17.51
N GLN A 27 -21.53 -9.12 -16.87
CA GLN A 27 -21.61 -9.33 -15.42
C GLN A 27 -20.82 -10.57 -14.96
N ASP A 28 -20.83 -11.67 -15.72
CA ASP A 28 -20.05 -12.87 -15.41
C ASP A 28 -18.53 -12.60 -15.33
N ASP A 29 -17.98 -11.66 -16.12
CA ASP A 29 -16.57 -11.30 -16.01
C ASP A 29 -16.25 -10.61 -14.68
N VAL A 30 -17.17 -9.80 -14.18
CA VAL A 30 -17.06 -9.15 -12.87
C VAL A 30 -17.08 -10.20 -11.76
N ASP A 31 -17.99 -11.17 -11.86
CA ASP A 31 -18.11 -12.26 -10.88
C ASP A 31 -16.86 -13.15 -10.88
N VAL A 32 -16.26 -13.40 -12.05
CA VAL A 32 -14.97 -14.10 -12.19
C VAL A 32 -13.84 -13.33 -11.51
N LEU A 33 -13.75 -12.01 -11.74
CA LEU A 33 -12.74 -11.17 -11.08
C LEU A 33 -12.93 -11.18 -9.56
N GLU A 34 -14.16 -11.01 -9.08
CA GLU A 34 -14.45 -10.98 -7.65
C GLU A 34 -14.19 -12.33 -6.97
N ASN A 35 -14.53 -13.46 -7.62
CA ASN A 35 -14.14 -14.78 -7.11
C ASN A 35 -12.61 -14.94 -7.05
N TRP A 36 -11.90 -14.55 -8.10
CA TRP A 36 -10.44 -14.62 -8.13
C TRP A 36 -9.82 -13.77 -7.01
N ARG A 37 -10.26 -12.52 -6.87
CA ARG A 37 -9.83 -11.59 -5.81
C ARG A 37 -10.14 -12.14 -4.42
N ALA A 38 -11.38 -12.57 -4.16
CA ALA A 38 -11.79 -13.13 -2.88
C ALA A 38 -11.00 -14.39 -2.49
N SER A 39 -10.61 -15.21 -3.48
CA SER A 39 -9.83 -16.42 -3.24
C SER A 39 -8.43 -16.14 -2.69
N HIS A 40 -7.87 -14.94 -2.94
CA HIS A 40 -6.57 -14.55 -2.39
C HIS A 40 -6.60 -14.34 -0.87
N ALA A 41 -7.78 -14.21 -0.25
CA ALA A 41 -7.90 -14.07 1.20
C ALA A 41 -7.29 -15.27 1.95
N HIS A 42 -7.36 -16.48 1.38
CA HIS A 42 -6.78 -17.68 1.97
C HIS A 42 -5.25 -17.58 2.03
N ILE A 43 -4.59 -17.37 0.89
CA ILE A 43 -3.13 -17.30 0.81
C ILE A 43 -2.58 -16.11 1.59
N LEU A 44 -3.33 -14.99 1.63
CA LEU A 44 -2.98 -13.81 2.41
C LEU A 44 -2.93 -14.12 3.90
N ASN A 45 -3.92 -14.85 4.41
CA ASN A 45 -3.92 -15.27 5.81
C ASN A 45 -2.77 -16.24 6.12
N THR A 46 -2.51 -17.22 5.24
CA THR A 46 -1.40 -18.17 5.44
C THR A 46 -0.05 -17.46 5.50
N PHE A 47 0.23 -16.56 4.55
CA PHE A 47 1.46 -15.77 4.55
C PHE A 47 1.54 -14.82 5.73
N LYS A 48 0.45 -14.19 6.14
CA LYS A 48 0.43 -13.34 7.34
C LYS A 48 0.88 -14.14 8.57
N GLN A 49 0.31 -15.32 8.81
CA GLN A 49 0.67 -16.15 9.97
C GLN A 49 2.13 -16.61 9.89
N LEU A 50 2.57 -17.04 8.69
CA LEU A 50 3.96 -17.40 8.46
C LEU A 50 4.91 -16.23 8.79
N LEU A 51 4.62 -15.04 8.28
CA LEU A 51 5.44 -13.86 8.49
C LEU A 51 5.41 -13.41 9.94
N TYR A 52 4.26 -13.43 10.60
CA TYR A 52 4.15 -13.09 12.02
C TYR A 52 5.02 -13.99 12.90
N ASN A 53 5.01 -15.30 12.62
CA ASN A 53 5.84 -16.27 13.35
C ASN A 53 7.33 -16.07 13.08
N ARG A 54 7.73 -15.77 11.82
CA ARG A 54 9.13 -15.52 11.46
C ARG A 54 9.63 -14.18 12.00
N ALA A 55 8.75 -13.21 12.11
CA ALA A 55 9.02 -11.85 12.57
C ALA A 55 9.14 -11.72 14.08
N SER A 56 8.86 -12.77 14.87
CA SER A 56 8.66 -12.66 16.33
C SER A 56 9.85 -12.08 17.12
N ARG A 57 11.06 -12.10 16.54
CA ARG A 57 12.29 -11.55 17.14
C ARG A 57 12.71 -10.19 16.60
N TYR A 58 11.95 -9.65 15.65
CA TYR A 58 12.19 -8.34 15.05
C TYR A 58 11.15 -7.38 15.61
N ASP A 59 11.55 -6.13 15.85
CA ASP A 59 10.58 -5.05 16.01
C ASP A 59 10.04 -4.70 14.63
N VAL A 60 8.99 -5.41 14.19
CA VAL A 60 8.43 -5.26 12.85
C VAL A 60 6.92 -5.28 12.89
N ILE A 61 6.33 -4.37 12.12
CA ILE A 61 4.91 -4.41 11.84
C ILE A 61 4.64 -5.36 10.69
N VAL A 62 3.72 -6.30 10.88
CA VAL A 62 3.19 -7.13 9.79
C VAL A 62 1.75 -6.71 9.50
N ALA A 63 1.51 -6.18 8.30
CA ALA A 63 0.19 -5.79 7.81
C ALA A 63 -0.21 -6.62 6.59
N GLN A 64 -1.52 -6.77 6.37
CA GLN A 64 -2.10 -7.43 5.20
C GLN A 64 -2.77 -6.41 4.30
N ARG A 65 -2.68 -6.58 2.99
CA ARG A 65 -3.36 -5.75 2.00
C ARG A 65 -3.97 -6.65 0.94
N LEU A 66 -5.28 -6.60 0.80
CA LEU A 66 -5.98 -7.13 -0.37
C LEU A 66 -6.29 -5.96 -1.30
N LYS A 67 -5.92 -6.09 -2.57
CA LYS A 67 -6.10 -5.03 -3.55
C LYS A 67 -7.56 -4.84 -3.90
N ARG A 68 -7.95 -3.59 -4.10
CA ARG A 68 -9.32 -3.19 -4.43
C ARG A 68 -9.60 -3.39 -5.92
N ARG A 69 -10.86 -3.70 -6.27
CA ARG A 69 -11.30 -3.87 -7.66
C ARG A 69 -10.93 -2.67 -8.54
N PRO A 70 -11.22 -1.40 -8.19
CA PRO A 70 -10.85 -0.26 -9.04
C PRO A 70 -9.35 -0.19 -9.33
N THR A 71 -8.50 -0.51 -8.33
CA THR A 71 -7.03 -0.54 -8.51
C THR A 71 -6.56 -1.72 -9.35
N ILE A 72 -7.27 -2.86 -9.31
CA ILE A 72 -7.02 -4.00 -10.20
C ILE A 72 -7.38 -3.62 -11.63
N VAL A 73 -8.56 -3.03 -11.85
CA VAL A 73 -9.03 -2.56 -13.15
C VAL A 73 -8.08 -1.51 -13.73
N ASP A 74 -7.75 -0.46 -12.97
CA ASP A 74 -6.79 0.58 -13.38
C ASP A 74 -5.45 -0.02 -13.83
N LYS A 75 -4.93 -1.00 -13.07
CA LYS A 75 -3.68 -1.68 -13.44
C LYS A 75 -3.81 -2.50 -14.72
N LEU A 76 -4.93 -3.19 -14.92
CA LEU A 76 -5.18 -3.94 -16.14
C LEU A 76 -5.32 -3.01 -17.36
N SER A 77 -6.00 -1.88 -17.22
CA SER A 77 -6.16 -0.89 -18.30
C SER A 77 -4.84 -0.18 -18.65
N ARG A 78 -3.99 0.13 -17.65
CA ARG A 78 -2.71 0.82 -17.87
C ARG A 78 -1.60 -0.06 -18.45
N PHE A 79 -1.68 -1.36 -18.24
CA PHE A 79 -0.64 -2.31 -18.67
C PHE A 79 -1.29 -3.42 -19.49
N PRO A 80 -1.42 -3.26 -20.83
CA PRO A 80 -2.12 -4.21 -21.69
C PRO A 80 -1.58 -5.66 -21.62
N ASP A 81 -0.28 -5.83 -21.35
CA ASP A 81 0.35 -7.16 -21.17
C ASP A 81 0.06 -7.82 -19.80
N MET A 82 -0.57 -7.09 -18.88
CA MET A 82 -0.92 -7.57 -17.54
C MET A 82 -2.07 -8.57 -17.63
N ASN A 83 -1.83 -9.77 -17.12
CA ASN A 83 -2.86 -10.80 -16.98
C ASN A 83 -3.30 -10.91 -15.52
N LEU A 84 -4.61 -10.98 -15.28
CA LEU A 84 -5.19 -10.98 -13.93
C LEU A 84 -4.71 -12.17 -13.10
N SER A 85 -4.53 -13.35 -13.70
CA SER A 85 -4.01 -14.54 -13.01
C SER A 85 -2.53 -14.44 -12.65
N ARG A 86 -1.78 -13.55 -13.32
CA ARG A 86 -0.35 -13.30 -13.11
C ARG A 86 -0.07 -12.08 -12.22
N MET A 87 -1.10 -11.33 -11.82
CA MET A 87 -0.96 -10.16 -10.98
C MET A 87 -0.63 -10.60 -9.55
N HIS A 88 0.62 -10.37 -9.12
CA HIS A 88 1.11 -10.81 -7.80
C HIS A 88 0.65 -9.89 -6.66
N ASP A 89 0.34 -8.64 -6.94
CA ASP A 89 -0.07 -7.64 -5.96
C ASP A 89 -1.59 -7.61 -5.73
N ILE A 90 -2.32 -8.69 -6.05
CA ILE A 90 -3.74 -8.82 -5.65
C ILE A 90 -3.85 -9.01 -4.14
N ALA A 91 -2.99 -9.85 -3.56
CA ALA A 91 -2.79 -9.94 -2.13
C ALA A 91 -1.34 -9.61 -1.82
N GLY A 92 -1.11 -8.97 -0.69
CA GLY A 92 0.24 -8.75 -0.21
C GLY A 92 0.35 -8.55 1.28
N CYS A 93 1.51 -8.89 1.83
CA CYS A 93 1.90 -8.56 3.18
C CYS A 93 2.90 -7.41 3.14
N ARG A 94 2.75 -6.45 4.05
CA ARG A 94 3.71 -5.37 4.24
C ARG A 94 4.41 -5.55 5.57
N LEU A 95 5.73 -5.53 5.53
CA LEU A 95 6.59 -5.50 6.70
C LEU A 95 7.27 -4.14 6.81
N ILE A 96 7.14 -3.51 7.97
CA ILE A 96 7.69 -2.17 8.23
C ILE A 96 8.67 -2.27 9.39
N PHE A 97 9.93 -1.94 9.11
CA PHE A 97 11.06 -2.08 10.02
C PHE A 97 11.57 -0.72 10.53
N PRO A 98 12.22 -0.68 11.71
CA PRO A 98 12.95 0.48 12.19
C PRO A 98 14.08 0.89 11.26
N THR A 99 14.86 -0.09 10.80
CA THR A 99 16.08 0.17 10.03
C THR A 99 16.17 -0.63 8.74
N ILE A 100 16.99 -0.15 7.79
CA ILE A 100 17.38 -0.88 6.57
C ILE A 100 18.07 -2.20 6.92
N ALA A 101 18.92 -2.20 7.97
CA ALA A 101 19.68 -3.37 8.38
C ALA A 101 18.75 -4.51 8.84
N GLU A 102 17.77 -4.23 9.69
CA GLU A 102 16.79 -5.22 10.14
C GLU A 102 15.91 -5.73 8.99
N LEU A 103 15.50 -4.82 8.09
CA LEU A 103 14.76 -5.15 6.89
C LEU A 103 15.53 -6.18 6.04
N GLN A 104 16.81 -5.90 5.75
CA GLN A 104 17.67 -6.77 4.96
C GLN A 104 17.93 -8.10 5.67
N ALA A 105 18.18 -8.07 6.99
CA ALA A 105 18.41 -9.27 7.80
C ALA A 105 17.18 -10.19 7.80
N PHE A 106 15.99 -9.65 8.06
CA PHE A 106 14.75 -10.43 8.00
C PHE A 106 14.51 -11.00 6.60
N ARG A 107 14.69 -10.19 5.56
CA ARG A 107 14.49 -10.64 4.18
C ARG A 107 15.47 -11.77 3.81
N ALA A 108 16.73 -11.67 4.24
CA ALA A 108 17.73 -12.72 4.01
C ALA A 108 17.33 -14.02 4.73
N GLU A 109 16.92 -13.93 5.99
CA GLU A 109 16.42 -15.09 6.74
C GLU A 109 15.20 -15.72 6.06
N LEU A 110 14.19 -14.91 5.73
CA LEU A 110 12.97 -15.42 5.11
C LEU A 110 13.29 -16.18 3.82
N ASN A 111 14.15 -15.63 2.96
CA ASN A 111 14.52 -16.26 1.70
C ASN A 111 15.41 -17.51 1.85
N SER A 112 16.23 -17.58 2.92
CA SER A 112 17.02 -18.77 3.24
C SER A 112 16.24 -19.85 4.01
N GLY A 113 15.08 -19.48 4.56
CA GLY A 113 14.26 -20.34 5.40
C GLY A 113 13.56 -21.45 4.61
N ARG A 114 13.34 -22.59 5.27
CA ARG A 114 12.54 -23.69 4.70
C ARG A 114 11.04 -23.38 4.81
N PHE A 115 10.36 -23.29 3.66
CA PHE A 115 8.90 -23.33 3.52
C PHE A 115 8.55 -23.66 2.07
N ASP A 116 7.35 -24.20 1.85
CA ASP A 116 6.97 -24.80 0.55
C ASP A 116 6.78 -23.77 -0.57
N HIS A 117 6.53 -22.51 -0.23
CA HIS A 117 6.19 -21.47 -1.19
C HIS A 117 7.43 -20.98 -1.95
N LYS A 118 7.28 -20.75 -3.26
CA LYS A 118 8.42 -20.43 -4.14
C LYS A 118 8.49 -18.94 -4.44
N ARG A 119 9.66 -18.32 -4.23
CA ARG A 119 9.91 -16.95 -4.68
C ARG A 119 10.05 -16.92 -6.20
N ARG A 120 9.34 -16.01 -6.88
CA ARG A 120 9.32 -15.91 -8.34
C ARG A 120 10.39 -15.00 -8.92
N ASN A 121 10.83 -14.02 -8.14
CA ASN A 121 11.84 -13.03 -8.51
C ASN A 121 13.14 -13.28 -7.73
N GLU A 122 13.49 -14.55 -7.51
CA GLU A 122 14.78 -14.92 -6.93
C GLU A 122 15.90 -14.57 -7.92
N GLY A 123 17.00 -13.99 -7.43
CA GLY A 123 18.09 -13.47 -8.27
C GLY A 123 17.75 -12.22 -9.09
N ASP A 124 16.48 -11.82 -9.15
CA ASP A 124 16.00 -10.66 -9.90
C ASP A 124 15.94 -9.43 -8.98
N GLY A 125 16.98 -8.61 -9.04
CA GLY A 125 17.12 -7.37 -8.27
C GLY A 125 16.20 -6.23 -8.73
N ARG A 126 15.42 -6.38 -9.81
CA ARG A 126 14.64 -5.29 -10.42
C ARG A 126 13.56 -4.70 -9.50
N TRP A 127 13.17 -5.42 -8.45
CA TRP A 127 12.20 -4.97 -7.45
C TRP A 127 12.83 -4.62 -6.10
N ASN A 128 14.16 -4.51 -6.06
CA ASN A 128 14.87 -3.88 -4.96
C ASN A 128 15.00 -2.37 -5.23
N TYR A 129 13.99 -1.60 -4.83
CA TYR A 129 13.98 -0.14 -4.97
C TYR A 129 14.77 0.58 -3.87
N LEU A 130 15.54 -0.15 -3.06
CA LEU A 130 16.61 0.45 -2.25
C LEU A 130 17.88 0.63 -3.09
N ASP A 131 18.22 -0.39 -3.89
CA ASP A 131 19.39 -0.36 -4.77
C ASP A 131 19.10 0.44 -6.05
N HIS A 132 17.86 0.33 -6.56
CA HIS A 132 17.39 1.01 -7.75
C HIS A 132 16.07 1.77 -7.49
N PRO A 133 16.10 2.89 -6.74
CA PRO A 133 14.93 3.71 -6.49
C PRO A 133 14.20 4.11 -7.77
N LYS A 134 12.87 4.18 -7.72
CA LYS A 134 12.09 4.66 -8.87
C LYS A 134 12.31 6.15 -9.11
N ALA A 135 12.12 6.59 -10.35
CA ALA A 135 12.25 8.00 -10.72
C ALA A 135 11.34 8.93 -9.90
N ASP A 136 10.17 8.46 -9.48
CA ASP A 136 9.21 9.20 -8.62
C ASP A 136 9.64 9.30 -7.15
N GLY A 137 10.78 8.70 -6.77
CA GLY A 137 11.28 8.66 -5.40
C GLY A 137 10.80 7.46 -4.60
N TYR A 138 10.03 6.53 -5.17
CA TYR A 138 9.59 5.35 -4.44
C TYR A 138 10.77 4.43 -4.07
N ARG A 139 10.79 4.01 -2.79
CA ARG A 139 11.78 3.09 -2.20
C ARG A 139 11.12 1.94 -1.43
N GLY A 140 11.87 0.85 -1.26
CA GLY A 140 11.45 -0.38 -0.59
C GLY A 140 11.78 -1.63 -1.42
N ILE A 141 11.49 -2.82 -0.91
CA ILE A 141 11.75 -4.08 -1.62
C ILE A 141 10.44 -4.83 -1.84
N HIS A 142 10.23 -5.41 -3.02
CA HIS A 142 9.12 -6.33 -3.29
C HIS A 142 9.63 -7.73 -3.65
N ASP A 143 9.14 -8.74 -2.95
CA ASP A 143 9.28 -10.15 -3.33
C ASP A 143 7.93 -10.71 -3.72
N ALA A 144 7.83 -11.38 -4.87
CA ALA A 144 6.63 -12.10 -5.26
C ALA A 144 6.80 -13.58 -4.97
N PHE A 145 5.86 -14.15 -4.23
CA PHE A 145 5.81 -15.58 -3.94
C PHE A 145 4.66 -16.25 -4.68
N LYS A 146 4.89 -17.51 -5.03
CA LYS A 146 3.90 -18.45 -5.52
C LYS A 146 3.49 -19.35 -4.36
N TYR A 147 2.22 -19.33 -4.01
CA TYR A 147 1.65 -20.22 -3.01
C TYR A 147 1.74 -21.67 -3.51
N GLU A 148 2.34 -22.53 -2.71
CA GLU A 148 2.46 -23.97 -2.96
C GLU A 148 2.35 -24.69 -1.62
N VAL A 149 1.52 -25.72 -1.56
CA VAL A 149 1.45 -26.63 -0.42
C VAL A 149 1.46 -28.05 -0.96
N GLU A 150 2.31 -28.89 -0.41
CA GLU A 150 2.31 -30.32 -0.73
C GLU A 150 1.09 -31.01 -0.08
N PRO A 151 0.32 -31.80 -0.85
CA PRO A 151 -0.78 -32.54 -0.28
C PRO A 151 -0.25 -33.66 0.63
N LYS A 152 -0.79 -33.74 1.86
CA LYS A 152 -0.44 -34.78 2.85
C LYS A 152 -0.76 -36.20 2.38
N ASP A 153 -1.75 -36.36 1.49
CA ASP A 153 -2.03 -37.60 0.74
C ASP A 153 -1.98 -37.30 -0.77
N ARG A 154 -1.20 -38.08 -1.54
CA ARG A 154 -1.07 -37.93 -3.00
C ARG A 154 -2.41 -38.06 -3.74
N ARG A 155 -3.41 -38.73 -3.15
CA ARG A 155 -4.78 -38.84 -3.68
C ARG A 155 -5.58 -37.54 -3.54
N MET A 156 -5.13 -36.60 -2.72
CA MET A 156 -5.73 -35.27 -2.51
C MET A 156 -5.05 -34.15 -3.32
N LYS A 157 -4.28 -34.48 -4.37
CA LYS A 157 -3.60 -33.47 -5.22
C LYS A 157 -4.56 -32.39 -5.78
N SER A 158 -5.82 -32.73 -6.01
CA SER A 158 -6.87 -31.81 -6.46
C SER A 158 -7.46 -30.93 -5.35
N ALA A 159 -7.10 -31.16 -4.09
CA ALA A 159 -7.69 -30.49 -2.92
C ALA A 159 -7.00 -29.17 -2.52
N GLN A 160 -5.97 -28.72 -3.26
CA GLN A 160 -5.28 -27.45 -3.01
C GLN A 160 -5.62 -26.42 -4.10
N PRO A 161 -6.87 -25.90 -4.15
CA PRO A 161 -7.32 -25.05 -5.24
C PRO A 161 -6.59 -23.69 -5.30
N TRP A 162 -5.89 -23.31 -4.24
CA TRP A 162 -5.08 -22.08 -4.17
C TRP A 162 -3.64 -22.24 -4.68
N ASN A 163 -3.18 -23.46 -5.02
CA ASN A 163 -1.82 -23.67 -5.50
C ASN A 163 -1.54 -22.89 -6.80
N GLY A 164 -0.41 -22.21 -6.78
CA GLY A 164 0.07 -21.31 -7.80
C GLY A 164 -0.58 -19.95 -7.90
N MET A 165 -1.44 -19.58 -6.95
CA MET A 165 -1.80 -18.18 -6.74
C MET A 165 -0.60 -17.38 -6.23
N LEU A 166 -0.62 -16.07 -6.44
CA LEU A 166 0.52 -15.20 -6.21
C LEU A 166 0.25 -14.23 -5.07
N ILE A 167 1.30 -13.89 -4.33
CA ILE A 167 1.26 -12.92 -3.25
C ILE A 167 2.54 -12.09 -3.25
N GLU A 168 2.42 -10.80 -2.95
CA GLU A 168 3.54 -9.88 -2.82
C GLU A 168 3.93 -9.68 -1.34
N ILE A 169 5.22 -9.67 -1.05
CA ILE A 169 5.76 -9.24 0.23
C ILE A 169 6.50 -7.92 0.00
N GLN A 170 6.02 -6.86 0.65
CA GLN A 170 6.62 -5.54 0.62
C GLN A 170 7.42 -5.30 1.89
N TYR A 171 8.69 -4.97 1.77
CA TYR A 171 9.55 -4.60 2.90
C TYR A 171 9.84 -3.11 2.80
N ARG A 172 9.62 -2.38 3.90
CA ARG A 172 9.87 -0.94 4.01
C ARG A 172 10.43 -0.60 5.38
N THR A 173 11.11 0.53 5.49
CA THR A 173 11.34 1.15 6.81
C THR A 173 10.12 2.01 7.21
N PHE A 174 10.07 2.46 8.47
CA PHE A 174 9.09 3.46 8.89
C PHE A 174 9.14 4.72 8.02
N ILE A 175 10.34 5.15 7.64
CA ILE A 175 10.57 6.37 6.83
C ILE A 175 9.99 6.20 5.43
N GLN A 176 10.28 5.07 4.77
CA GLN A 176 9.72 4.74 3.45
C GLN A 176 8.20 4.55 3.49
N HIS A 177 7.69 3.99 4.59
CA HIS A 177 6.26 3.86 4.79
C HIS A 177 5.59 5.22 4.95
N ALA A 178 6.09 6.10 5.81
CA ALA A 178 5.56 7.45 6.04
C ALA A 178 5.53 8.26 4.73
N TRP A 179 6.63 8.24 3.96
CA TRP A 179 6.67 8.87 2.64
C TRP A 179 5.60 8.31 1.69
N SER A 180 5.47 6.97 1.61
CA SER A 180 4.48 6.34 0.74
C SER A 180 3.04 6.69 1.13
N THR A 181 2.77 6.76 2.43
CA THR A 181 1.46 7.16 2.97
C THR A 181 1.17 8.62 2.62
N ALA A 182 2.14 9.52 2.76
CA ALA A 182 2.00 10.92 2.37
C ALA A 182 1.67 11.08 0.87
N VAL A 183 2.34 10.33 -0.01
CA VAL A 183 2.01 10.30 -1.45
C VAL A 183 0.56 9.84 -1.69
N GLU A 184 0.11 8.79 -1.00
CA GLU A 184 -1.27 8.27 -1.12
C GLU A 184 -2.31 9.31 -0.65
N VAL A 185 -2.06 9.97 0.48
CA VAL A 185 -2.94 11.03 1.02
C VAL A 185 -3.00 12.23 0.09
N ALA A 186 -1.85 12.73 -0.40
CA ALA A 186 -1.84 13.81 -1.37
C ALA A 186 -2.58 13.42 -2.65
N GLY A 187 -2.41 12.18 -3.12
CA GLY A 187 -3.17 11.65 -4.26
C GLY A 187 -4.68 11.75 -4.05
N LEU A 188 -5.19 11.29 -2.90
CA LEU A 188 -6.62 11.33 -2.56
C LEU A 188 -7.17 12.77 -2.48
N VAL A 189 -6.43 13.66 -1.81
CA VAL A 189 -6.89 15.04 -1.57
C VAL A 189 -6.84 15.87 -2.85
N THR A 190 -5.83 15.67 -3.71
CA THR A 190 -5.69 16.38 -5.00
C THR A 190 -6.69 15.91 -6.06
N VAL A 191 -7.17 14.65 -6.01
CA VAL A 191 -8.25 14.16 -6.89
C VAL A 191 -9.54 14.94 -6.63
N ASN A 192 -9.87 15.17 -5.35
CA ASN A 192 -11.15 15.72 -4.94
C ASN A 192 -11.15 17.25 -4.83
N ASN A 193 -10.02 17.91 -5.09
CA ASN A 193 -9.90 19.35 -5.02
C ASN A 193 -9.32 19.90 -6.33
N PRO A 194 -10.17 20.38 -7.27
CA PRO A 194 -9.74 20.89 -8.58
C PRO A 194 -8.68 22.00 -8.50
N LYS A 195 -8.66 22.77 -7.40
CA LYS A 195 -7.63 23.79 -7.15
C LYS A 195 -6.22 23.21 -7.00
N PHE A 196 -6.12 21.96 -6.54
CA PHE A 196 -4.87 21.24 -6.28
C PHE A 196 -4.48 20.23 -7.36
N GLY A 197 -5.27 20.09 -8.43
CA GLY A 197 -4.90 19.46 -9.71
C GLY A 197 -4.24 18.08 -9.61
N ARG A 198 -4.97 17.03 -9.98
CA ARG A 198 -4.45 15.66 -10.09
C ARG A 198 -3.14 15.60 -10.90
N GLY A 199 -2.06 15.13 -10.29
CA GLY A 199 -0.83 14.78 -11.02
C GLY A 199 0.02 15.94 -11.55
N ARG A 200 -0.12 17.15 -10.98
CA ARG A 200 0.81 18.27 -11.18
C ARG A 200 2.26 17.80 -11.01
N GLN A 201 3.11 18.20 -11.94
CA GLN A 201 4.51 17.76 -11.96
C GLN A 201 5.24 18.23 -10.69
N GLU A 202 4.87 19.40 -10.20
CA GLU A 202 5.36 20.03 -8.97
C GLU A 202 5.06 19.16 -7.74
N VAL A 203 3.88 18.54 -7.65
CA VAL A 203 3.52 17.62 -6.56
C VAL A 203 4.38 16.35 -6.63
N LYS A 204 4.61 15.81 -7.83
CA LYS A 204 5.49 14.64 -8.02
C LYS A 204 6.93 14.98 -7.65
N ASP A 205 7.40 16.16 -8.06
CA ASP A 205 8.75 16.63 -7.76
C ASP A 205 8.93 16.91 -6.26
N PHE A 206 7.92 17.44 -5.58
CA PHE A 206 7.92 17.56 -4.11
C PHE A 206 8.15 16.20 -3.44
N PHE A 207 7.41 15.17 -3.86
CA PHE A 207 7.58 13.83 -3.29
C PHE A 207 8.91 13.19 -3.67
N ARG A 208 9.39 13.40 -4.89
CA ARG A 208 10.72 12.94 -5.32
C ARG A 208 11.84 13.56 -4.49
N VAL A 209 11.83 14.88 -4.31
CA VAL A 209 12.83 15.62 -3.52
C VAL A 209 12.76 15.23 -2.04
N SER A 210 11.56 15.13 -1.47
CA SER A 210 11.39 14.69 -0.07
C SER A 210 11.89 13.25 0.16
N SER A 211 11.71 12.34 -0.80
CA SER A 211 12.26 10.98 -0.70
C SER A 211 13.79 10.99 -0.60
N GLU A 212 14.46 11.80 -1.42
CA GLU A 212 15.93 11.96 -1.38
C GLU A 212 16.40 12.55 -0.04
N ILE A 213 15.71 13.59 0.44
CA ILE A 213 16.00 14.24 1.72
C ILE A 213 15.91 13.23 2.88
N LEU A 214 14.82 12.48 2.94
CA LEU A 214 14.58 11.46 3.98
C LEU A 214 15.62 10.33 3.89
N ALA A 215 15.92 9.85 2.68
CA ALA A 215 16.89 8.79 2.45
C ALA A 215 18.28 9.17 2.99
N ARG A 216 18.74 10.40 2.69
CA ARG A 216 20.06 10.88 3.11
C ARG A 216 20.13 11.11 4.61
N ALA A 217 19.14 11.80 5.16
CA ALA A 217 19.20 12.28 6.53
C ALA A 217 18.90 11.20 7.59
N LEU A 218 18.07 10.20 7.25
CA LEU A 218 17.54 9.23 8.20
C LEU A 218 17.94 7.78 7.90
N GLU A 219 18.33 7.46 6.67
CA GLU A 219 18.72 6.10 6.26
C GLU A 219 20.14 6.00 5.71
N ASN A 220 20.90 7.11 5.72
CA ASN A 220 22.27 7.19 5.21
C ASN A 220 22.43 6.63 3.78
N MET A 221 21.45 6.89 2.91
CA MET A 221 21.45 6.41 1.54
C MET A 221 20.89 7.44 0.56
N HIS A 222 21.00 7.16 -0.73
CA HIS A 222 20.42 7.99 -1.79
C HIS A 222 19.10 7.39 -2.29
N SER A 223 18.21 8.25 -2.78
CA SER A 223 17.03 7.89 -3.56
C SER A 223 17.33 8.12 -5.05
N SER A 224 16.37 8.63 -5.82
CA SER A 224 16.49 8.87 -7.26
C SER A 224 17.26 10.15 -7.64
N MET A 225 17.81 10.90 -6.69
CA MET A 225 18.46 12.19 -6.92
C MET A 225 19.88 12.25 -6.35
N ARG A 226 20.66 11.17 -6.52
CA ARG A 226 22.04 11.04 -6.02
C ARG A 226 22.94 12.23 -6.35
N GLU A 227 22.88 12.73 -7.59
CA GLU A 227 23.75 13.80 -8.08
C GLU A 227 23.36 15.21 -7.59
N THR A 228 22.18 15.37 -6.97
CA THR A 228 21.73 16.68 -6.48
C THR A 228 22.41 17.01 -5.15
N SER A 229 22.93 18.23 -5.02
CA SER A 229 23.59 18.66 -3.78
C SER A 229 22.59 18.82 -2.63
N ALA A 230 23.07 18.72 -1.37
CA ALA A 230 22.21 18.95 -0.20
C ALA A 230 21.62 20.37 -0.18
N ARG A 231 22.38 21.37 -0.61
CA ARG A 231 21.92 22.76 -0.76
C ARG A 231 20.78 22.86 -1.77
N ASP A 232 20.91 22.24 -2.94
CA ASP A 232 19.87 22.30 -3.98
C ASP A 232 18.62 21.54 -3.56
N LEU A 233 18.75 20.40 -2.87
CA LEU A 233 17.60 19.68 -2.31
C LEU A 233 16.82 20.55 -1.32
N LEU A 234 17.52 21.24 -0.41
CA LEU A 234 16.91 22.13 0.56
C LEU A 234 16.27 23.36 -0.10
N TYR A 235 16.88 23.93 -1.13
CA TYR A 235 16.29 25.02 -1.89
C TYR A 235 15.02 24.56 -2.64
N ASN A 236 15.11 23.42 -3.34
CA ASN A 236 14.02 22.89 -4.14
C ASN A 236 12.81 22.50 -3.28
N ILE A 237 13.01 21.89 -2.11
CA ILE A 237 11.88 21.48 -1.26
C ILE A 237 11.11 22.68 -0.70
N GLU A 238 11.79 23.77 -0.34
CA GLU A 238 11.13 24.98 0.15
C GLU A 238 10.37 25.67 -0.99
N LYS A 239 10.99 25.80 -2.18
CA LYS A 239 10.32 26.31 -3.39
C LYS A 239 9.07 25.50 -3.73
N LEU A 240 9.19 24.16 -3.75
CA LEU A 240 8.06 23.28 -4.07
C LEU A 240 6.97 23.32 -3.00
N GLU A 241 7.30 23.53 -1.72
CA GLU A 241 6.30 23.75 -0.69
C GLU A 241 5.55 25.08 -0.88
N ASP A 242 6.23 26.14 -1.31
CA ASP A 242 5.59 27.42 -1.63
C ASP A 242 4.68 27.33 -2.87
N GLU A 243 4.98 26.45 -3.83
CA GLU A 243 4.14 26.24 -5.03
C GLU A 243 2.98 25.27 -4.78
N THR A 244 3.21 24.21 -4.00
CA THR A 244 2.25 23.10 -3.86
C THR A 244 1.45 23.15 -2.56
N HIS A 245 1.99 23.79 -1.52
CA HIS A 245 1.42 23.89 -0.17
C HIS A 245 1.08 22.52 0.46
N ILE A 246 1.84 21.46 0.14
CA ILE A 246 1.54 20.10 0.61
C ILE A 246 1.70 19.98 2.11
N GLN A 247 2.78 20.51 2.70
CA GLN A 247 2.96 20.45 4.15
C GLN A 247 1.91 21.28 4.87
N ARG A 248 1.54 22.45 4.33
CA ARG A 248 0.41 23.24 4.86
C ARG A 248 -0.91 22.48 4.77
N LEU A 249 -1.17 21.82 3.65
CA LEU A 249 -2.34 20.97 3.46
C LEU A 249 -2.37 19.84 4.50
N PHE A 250 -1.27 19.13 4.69
CA PHE A 250 -1.14 18.08 5.69
C PHE A 250 -1.29 18.60 7.11
N SER A 251 -0.70 19.76 7.42
CA SER A 251 -0.84 20.40 8.72
C SER A 251 -2.29 20.79 8.99
N ASN A 252 -2.98 21.37 7.99
CA ASN A 252 -4.39 21.70 8.08
C ASN A 252 -5.27 20.46 8.18
N LEU A 253 -4.97 19.39 7.44
CA LEU A 253 -5.69 18.13 7.56
C LEU A 253 -5.50 17.59 8.97
N ASN A 254 -4.27 17.48 9.47
CA ASN A 254 -3.99 17.01 10.84
C ASN A 254 -4.65 17.91 11.90
N ALA A 255 -4.71 19.22 11.68
CA ALA A 255 -5.35 20.19 12.56
C ALA A 255 -6.89 20.16 12.49
N ASN A 256 -7.50 19.81 11.35
CA ASN A 256 -8.95 19.72 11.13
C ASN A 256 -9.54 18.31 11.29
N ILE A 257 -8.69 17.27 11.40
CA ILE A 257 -9.08 16.10 12.21
C ILE A 257 -9.55 16.61 13.59
N GLY A 258 -9.05 17.81 13.97
CA GLY A 258 -9.56 18.85 14.90
C GLY A 258 -10.99 18.81 15.36
N GLU A 259 -11.86 18.96 14.37
CA GLU A 259 -13.27 19.26 14.56
C GLU A 259 -14.12 17.99 14.64
N PHE A 260 -13.51 16.81 14.44
CA PHE A 260 -14.12 15.52 14.70
C PHE A 260 -13.75 15.06 16.12
N ASP A 261 -14.75 14.78 16.97
CA ASP A 261 -14.62 14.34 18.37
C ASP A 261 -13.51 13.27 18.56
N PHE A 262 -12.32 13.74 18.93
CA PHE A 262 -11.02 13.05 18.84
C PHE A 262 -10.73 11.96 19.87
N LYS A 263 -11.73 11.53 20.61
CA LYS A 263 -11.64 10.24 21.31
C LYS A 263 -11.93 9.07 20.37
N LYS A 264 -12.27 9.34 19.10
CA LYS A 264 -12.80 8.35 18.16
C LYS A 264 -12.00 8.24 16.87
N ILE A 265 -11.94 7.01 16.36
CA ILE A 265 -11.44 6.59 15.07
C ILE A 265 -12.53 6.75 14.03
N SER A 266 -12.23 7.30 12.86
CA SER A 266 -13.18 7.59 11.79
C SER A 266 -12.97 6.71 10.57
N ILE A 267 -14.04 6.33 9.88
CA ILE A 267 -14.04 5.76 8.54
C ILE A 267 -14.66 6.80 7.61
N LEU A 268 -13.89 7.27 6.63
CA LEU A 268 -14.34 8.05 5.49
C LEU A 268 -14.81 7.11 4.38
N ILE A 269 -16.02 7.30 3.89
CA ILE A 269 -16.65 6.48 2.86
C ILE A 269 -17.00 7.41 1.70
N PHE A 270 -16.20 7.37 0.65
CA PHE A 270 -16.37 8.11 -0.59
C PHE A 270 -17.20 7.30 -1.58
N LYS A 271 -18.51 7.49 -1.59
CA LYS A 271 -19.41 6.79 -2.51
C LYS A 271 -19.27 7.35 -3.93
N TYR A 272 -19.12 6.44 -4.90
CA TYR A 272 -19.07 6.79 -6.31
C TYR A 272 -20.47 7.13 -6.82
N ALA A 273 -20.56 8.19 -7.62
CA ALA A 273 -21.70 8.48 -8.46
C ALA A 273 -22.09 7.24 -9.29
N GLN A 274 -23.35 6.78 -9.17
CA GLN A 274 -23.83 5.61 -9.90
C GLN A 274 -24.40 5.97 -11.29
N ASN A 275 -24.59 7.25 -11.56
CA ASN A 275 -25.22 7.82 -12.75
C ASN A 275 -24.97 9.34 -12.81
N GLU A 276 -25.15 9.94 -13.99
CA GLU A 276 -24.87 11.37 -14.28
C GLU A 276 -25.65 12.37 -13.39
N THR A 277 -26.70 11.90 -12.72
CA THR A 277 -27.56 12.69 -11.84
C THR A 277 -27.22 12.58 -10.35
N GLN A 278 -26.30 11.68 -9.96
CA GLN A 278 -25.83 11.54 -8.57
C GLN A 278 -24.42 12.08 -8.40
N GLU A 279 -24.22 12.94 -7.40
CA GLU A 279 -22.88 13.38 -7.02
C GLU A 279 -22.17 12.35 -6.13
N SER A 280 -20.85 12.30 -6.22
CA SER A 280 -20.04 11.52 -5.28
C SER A 280 -20.20 12.12 -3.87
N SER A 281 -20.42 11.28 -2.87
CA SER A 281 -20.70 11.74 -1.50
C SER A 281 -19.69 11.18 -0.50
N LEU A 282 -19.42 11.96 0.54
CA LEU A 282 -18.59 11.56 1.66
C LEU A 282 -19.47 11.26 2.88
N GLU A 283 -19.44 10.02 3.36
CA GLU A 283 -20.00 9.62 4.64
C GLU A 283 -18.87 9.39 5.64
N VAL A 284 -19.03 9.87 6.88
CA VAL A 284 -18.04 9.69 7.96
C VAL A 284 -18.68 8.90 9.09
N LYS A 285 -18.05 7.79 9.49
CA LYS A 285 -18.44 7.00 10.66
C LYS A 285 -17.38 7.08 11.75
N THR A 286 -17.75 7.29 13.00
CA THR A 286 -16.81 7.39 14.12
C THR A 286 -16.94 6.22 15.10
N PHE A 287 -15.83 5.80 15.72
CA PHE A 287 -15.70 4.61 16.54
C PHE A 287 -14.84 4.90 17.77
N GLN A 288 -15.27 4.43 18.94
CA GLN A 288 -14.51 4.59 20.18
C GLN A 288 -13.34 3.59 20.32
N SER A 289 -13.25 2.57 19.45
CA SER A 289 -12.21 1.54 19.53
C SER A 289 -11.68 1.11 18.16
N VAL A 290 -10.38 0.85 18.08
CA VAL A 290 -9.71 0.35 16.86
C VAL A 290 -10.28 -0.99 16.40
N PRO A 291 -10.53 -1.99 17.27
CA PRO A 291 -11.13 -3.23 16.84
C PRO A 291 -12.52 -3.05 16.20
N ALA A 292 -13.37 -2.18 16.77
CA ALA A 292 -14.68 -1.89 16.19
C ALA A 292 -14.56 -1.21 14.82
N ALA A 293 -13.65 -0.24 14.70
CA ALA A 293 -13.42 0.46 13.45
C ALA A 293 -12.84 -0.45 12.36
N LEU A 294 -11.91 -1.34 12.69
CA LEU A 294 -11.34 -2.31 11.73
C LEU A 294 -12.37 -3.36 11.30
N ASN A 295 -13.22 -3.81 12.21
CA ASN A 295 -14.31 -4.73 11.88
C ASN A 295 -15.33 -4.06 10.96
N GLU A 296 -15.76 -2.83 11.27
CA GLU A 296 -16.66 -2.08 10.41
C GLU A 296 -15.99 -1.73 9.08
N TYR A 297 -14.72 -1.33 9.08
CA TYR A 297 -13.95 -1.09 7.87
C TYR A 297 -13.93 -2.33 6.99
N SER A 298 -13.62 -3.50 7.55
CA SER A 298 -13.62 -4.78 6.84
C SER A 298 -15.00 -5.14 6.30
N ARG A 299 -16.06 -4.84 7.06
CA ARG A 299 -17.45 -5.04 6.63
C ARG A 299 -17.82 -4.10 5.49
N LEU A 300 -17.55 -2.81 5.62
CA LEU A 300 -17.82 -1.80 4.60
C LEU A 300 -17.01 -2.05 3.34
N GLU A 301 -15.74 -2.47 3.47
CA GLU A 301 -14.92 -2.88 2.33
C GLU A 301 -15.58 -4.02 1.56
N LYS A 302 -16.28 -4.93 2.25
CA LYS A 302 -17.02 -6.04 1.64
C LYS A 302 -18.38 -5.59 1.06
N ASP A 303 -19.10 -4.74 1.78
CA ASP A 303 -20.47 -4.35 1.41
C ASP A 303 -20.49 -3.29 0.31
N LEU A 304 -19.50 -2.38 0.29
CA LEU A 304 -19.43 -1.26 -0.65
C LEU A 304 -18.39 -1.48 -1.76
N VAL A 305 -17.98 -2.73 -2.00
CA VAL A 305 -17.06 -3.09 -3.10
C VAL A 305 -17.54 -2.46 -4.40
N GLY A 306 -16.68 -1.63 -5.01
CA GLY A 306 -16.97 -1.03 -6.30
C GLY A 306 -18.03 0.07 -6.29
N ARG A 307 -18.52 0.46 -5.10
CA ARG A 307 -19.50 1.54 -4.90
C ARG A 307 -18.95 2.68 -4.05
N ALA A 308 -17.88 2.45 -3.28
CA ALA A 308 -17.20 3.50 -2.52
C ALA A 308 -15.70 3.23 -2.34
N ASP A 309 -14.93 4.29 -2.19
CA ASP A 309 -13.60 4.25 -1.58
C ASP A 309 -13.71 4.45 -0.08
N ILE A 310 -13.06 3.57 0.70
CA ILE A 310 -13.14 3.63 2.15
C ILE A 310 -11.73 3.88 2.71
N VAL A 311 -11.61 4.87 3.58
CA VAL A 311 -10.36 5.31 4.20
C VAL A 311 -10.57 5.37 5.71
N LEU A 312 -9.67 4.81 6.50
CA LEU A 312 -9.72 4.95 7.95
C LEU A 312 -8.89 6.20 8.34
N VAL A 313 -9.32 6.99 9.32
CA VAL A 313 -8.64 8.21 9.78
C VAL A 313 -8.79 8.29 11.30
N GLY A 314 -7.79 8.75 12.05
CA GLY A 314 -7.80 8.67 13.51
C GLY A 314 -6.53 9.22 14.13
N THR A 315 -6.56 9.47 15.44
CA THR A 315 -5.48 10.17 16.16
C THR A 315 -4.68 9.31 17.13
N SER A 316 -3.59 9.91 17.57
CA SER A 316 -2.34 9.35 18.10
C SER A 316 -2.33 8.95 19.59
N SER A 317 -3.46 8.63 20.24
CA SER A 317 -3.48 8.46 21.70
C SER A 317 -3.21 7.03 22.25
N VAL A 318 -2.76 6.07 21.45
CA VAL A 318 -2.39 4.73 21.96
C VAL A 318 -0.99 4.31 21.48
N GLU A 319 0.02 4.62 22.30
CA GLU A 319 1.47 4.44 22.07
C GLU A 319 1.87 3.10 21.43
N ASN A 320 1.24 1.98 21.80
CA ASN A 320 1.65 0.64 21.35
C ASN A 320 0.93 0.15 20.08
N MET A 321 -0.08 0.89 19.58
CA MET A 321 -0.90 0.51 18.43
C MET A 321 -0.58 1.35 17.18
N LYS A 322 0.24 2.41 17.35
CA LYS A 322 0.68 3.38 16.34
C LYS A 322 1.39 2.74 15.15
N SER A 323 2.18 1.70 15.36
CA SER A 323 3.02 1.15 14.31
C SER A 323 2.19 0.25 13.34
N ALA A 324 1.39 -0.67 13.87
CA ALA A 324 0.74 -1.71 13.06
C ALA A 324 -0.41 -1.21 12.16
N PHE A 325 -1.13 -0.20 12.64
CA PHE A 325 -2.37 0.28 12.02
C PHE A 325 -2.26 1.64 11.33
N ARG A 326 -1.08 2.31 11.39
CA ARG A 326 -0.74 3.48 10.56
C ARG A 326 -1.08 3.29 9.08
N ASN A 327 -0.95 2.07 8.57
CA ASN A 327 -1.33 1.70 7.21
C ASN A 327 -2.79 2.02 6.81
N TYR A 328 -3.68 2.18 7.78
CA TYR A 328 -5.09 2.48 7.55
C TYR A 328 -5.41 3.96 7.76
N PHE A 329 -4.64 4.62 8.64
CA PHE A 329 -4.84 6.01 9.03
C PHE A 329 -4.08 6.95 8.08
N ALA A 330 -4.79 7.91 7.47
CA ALA A 330 -4.19 9.00 6.70
C ALA A 330 -3.42 10.01 7.59
N ASP A 331 -2.58 9.52 8.51
CA ASP A 331 -1.77 10.35 9.39
C ASP A 331 -0.46 10.72 8.69
N THR A 332 -0.30 12.00 8.40
CA THR A 332 0.88 12.55 7.74
C THR A 332 1.85 13.19 8.75
N SER A 333 1.56 13.12 10.05
CA SER A 333 2.35 13.76 11.11
C SER A 333 3.78 13.24 11.13
N ASP A 334 3.99 11.92 11.02
CA ASP A 334 5.34 11.35 10.95
C ASP A 334 6.12 11.88 9.75
N PHE A 335 5.47 12.02 8.59
CA PHE A 335 6.12 12.56 7.40
C PHE A 335 6.55 14.01 7.63
N LEU A 336 5.68 14.84 8.21
CA LEU A 336 6.01 16.24 8.52
C LEU A 336 7.16 16.35 9.54
N GLU A 337 7.11 15.56 10.62
CA GLU A 337 8.15 15.54 11.65
C GLU A 337 9.49 15.07 11.09
N MET A 338 9.49 13.95 10.36
CA MET A 338 10.69 13.41 9.71
C MET A 338 11.26 14.39 8.69
N MET A 339 10.42 15.09 7.93
CA MET A 339 10.87 16.11 6.97
C MET A 339 11.55 17.28 7.68
N GLU A 340 10.98 17.78 8.77
CA GLU A 340 11.57 18.89 9.50
C GLU A 340 12.89 18.49 10.17
N ASP A 341 12.98 17.31 10.79
CA ASP A 341 14.25 16.78 11.31
C ASP A 341 15.29 16.58 10.19
N SER A 342 14.87 16.01 9.05
CA SER A 342 15.77 15.76 7.92
C SER A 342 16.34 17.04 7.33
N LYS A 343 15.52 18.10 7.19
CA LYS A 343 15.98 19.42 6.74
C LYS A 343 17.02 19.99 7.70
N LYS A 344 16.81 19.88 9.01
CA LYS A 344 17.78 20.34 10.03
C LYS A 344 19.10 19.58 9.96
N ARG A 345 19.06 18.25 9.78
CA ARG A 345 20.26 17.41 9.65
C ARG A 345 21.05 17.77 8.40
N LEU A 346 20.38 17.89 7.25
CA LEU A 346 21.04 18.24 5.98
C LEU A 346 21.66 19.63 6.01
N ARG A 347 21.02 20.62 6.66
CA ARG A 347 21.59 21.97 6.85
C ARG A 347 22.89 21.98 7.64
N ARG A 348 23.15 20.98 8.49
CA ARG A 348 24.41 20.86 9.26
C ARG A 348 25.54 20.25 8.44
N THR A 349 25.19 19.52 7.37
CA THR A 349 26.14 18.80 6.52
C THR A 349 26.34 19.45 5.14
N ALA A 350 25.55 20.48 4.82
CA ALA A 350 25.60 21.26 3.59
C ALA A 350 26.36 22.57 3.82
#